data_AF-A0A1V2H9U1-F1
#
_entry.id   AF-A0A1V2H9U1-F1
#
_cell.length_a   1.000
_cell.length_b   1.000
_cell.length_c   1.000
_cell.angle_alpha   90.00
_cell.angle_beta   90.00
_cell.angle_gamma   90.00
#
_symmetry.space_group_name_H-M   'P 1'
#
loop_
_entity.id
_entity.type
_entity.pdbx_description
1 polymer ?
#
loop_
_entity_poly.entity_id
_entity_poly.type
_entity_poly.pdbx_seq_one_letter_code
_entity_poly.pdbx_strand_id
1 'polypeptide(L)'
;MAGYAPPQEYEDDVEPAPSLLWRGLRLTVWAVVSFVLTFVELVAEWVAPLVLMAGLAWWGVLQVVGTIRVEPEIQQFLQYVPRQLLVGGTVWTPSMLITQGLTLLAVVAACRTLNRLISREV
;
A
#
# COMPACT_ATOMS: atom_id res chain seq x y z
N MET A 1 18.84 -78.73 -10.88
CA MET A 1 18.01 -77.77 -11.64
C MET A 1 17.82 -76.54 -10.76
N ALA A 2 18.69 -75.55 -10.87
CA ALA A 2 18.58 -74.29 -10.15
C ALA A 2 17.74 -73.33 -11.01
N GLY A 3 16.58 -72.92 -10.49
CA GLY A 3 15.66 -72.02 -11.17
C GLY A 3 16.28 -70.63 -11.34
N TYR A 4 16.32 -70.16 -12.58
CA TYR A 4 16.65 -68.78 -12.90
C TYR A 4 15.42 -67.91 -12.57
N ALA A 5 15.51 -67.11 -11.52
CA ALA A 5 14.55 -66.02 -11.27
C ALA A 5 15.04 -64.80 -12.06
N PRO A 6 14.22 -64.22 -12.96
CA PRO A 6 14.60 -63.02 -13.68
C PRO A 6 14.76 -61.85 -12.69
N PRO A 7 15.69 -60.92 -12.96
CA PRO A 7 15.84 -59.72 -12.14
C PRO A 7 14.53 -58.92 -12.17
N GLN A 8 14.04 -58.53 -10.99
CA GLN A 8 12.96 -57.55 -10.88
C GLN A 8 13.51 -56.24 -11.43
N GLU A 9 13.02 -55.80 -12.59
CA GLU A 9 13.19 -54.43 -13.04
C GLU A 9 12.56 -53.54 -11.97
N TYR A 10 13.41 -52.84 -11.23
CA TYR A 10 12.97 -51.75 -10.38
C TYR A 10 12.46 -50.69 -11.35
N GLU A 11 11.14 -50.63 -11.57
CA GLU A 11 10.51 -49.49 -12.21
C GLU A 11 10.92 -48.27 -11.39
N ASP A 12 11.91 -47.53 -11.90
CA ASP A 12 12.19 -46.16 -11.48
C ASP A 12 10.90 -45.39 -11.77
N ASP A 13 10.05 -45.28 -10.76
CA ASP A 13 9.00 -44.26 -10.70
C ASP A 13 9.72 -42.90 -10.71
N VAL A 14 10.10 -42.45 -11.90
CA VAL A 14 10.65 -41.12 -12.12
C VAL A 14 9.52 -40.15 -11.82
N GLU A 15 9.43 -39.74 -10.55
CA GLU A 15 8.62 -38.61 -10.13
C GLU A 15 8.92 -37.47 -11.11
N PRO A 16 7.93 -36.96 -11.87
CA PRO A 16 8.20 -35.99 -12.92
C PRO A 16 8.78 -34.75 -12.25
N ALA A 17 10.09 -34.56 -12.40
CA ALA A 17 10.80 -33.42 -11.85
C ALA A 17 10.02 -32.15 -12.26
N PRO A 18 9.56 -31.34 -11.30
CA PRO A 18 8.69 -30.22 -11.61
C PRO A 18 9.39 -29.34 -12.64
N SER A 19 8.77 -29.23 -13.81
CA SER A 19 9.40 -28.63 -14.99
C SER A 19 9.99 -27.27 -14.65
N LEU A 20 11.22 -27.01 -15.09
CA LEU A 20 11.91 -25.73 -14.87
C LEU A 20 11.04 -24.53 -15.28
N LEU A 21 10.16 -24.73 -16.25
CA LEU A 21 9.14 -23.78 -16.71
C LEU A 21 8.13 -23.42 -15.60
N TRP A 22 7.59 -24.39 -14.87
CA TRP A 22 6.66 -24.15 -13.77
C TRP A 22 7.32 -23.36 -12.63
N ARG A 23 8.56 -23.72 -12.28
CA ARG A 23 9.35 -22.99 -11.29
C ARG A 23 9.61 -21.54 -11.73
N GLY A 24 10.01 -21.34 -12.99
CA GLY A 24 10.25 -20.02 -13.57
C GLY A 24 9.00 -19.14 -13.61
N LEU A 25 7.85 -19.72 -13.97
CA LEU A 25 6.56 -19.01 -13.94
C LEU A 25 6.19 -18.59 -12.51
N ARG A 26 6.30 -19.51 -11.55
CA ARG A 26 5.97 -19.22 -10.14
C ARG A 26 6.85 -18.11 -9.57
N LEU A 27 8.16 -18.14 -9.86
CA LEU A 27 9.10 -17.09 -9.48
C LEU A 27 8.74 -15.74 -10.10
N THR A 28 8.38 -15.74 -11.38
CA THR A 28 8.00 -14.50 -12.09
C THR A 28 6.73 -13.89 -11.50
N VAL A 29 5.71 -14.71 -11.22
CA VAL A 29 4.47 -14.26 -10.57
C VAL A 29 4.77 -13.64 -9.21
N TRP A 30 5.57 -14.33 -8.38
CA TRP A 30 5.98 -13.79 -7.08
C TRP A 30 6.78 -12.50 -7.20
N ALA A 31 7.69 -12.40 -8.17
CA ALA A 31 8.48 -11.18 -8.40
C ALA A 31 7.58 -10.00 -8.78
N VAL A 32 6.60 -10.20 -9.66
CA VAL A 32 5.65 -9.15 -10.06
C VAL A 32 4.79 -8.71 -8.88
N VAL A 33 4.28 -9.64 -8.07
CA VAL A 33 3.47 -9.31 -6.89
C VAL A 33 4.30 -8.49 -5.89
N SER A 34 5.50 -8.95 -5.54
CA SER A 34 6.39 -8.23 -4.63
C SER A 34 6.80 -6.87 -5.16
N PHE A 35 7.02 -6.75 -6.47
CA PHE A 35 7.32 -5.47 -7.11
C PHE A 35 6.16 -4.48 -6.96
N VAL A 36 4.92 -4.90 -7.26
CA VAL A 36 3.73 -4.04 -7.15
C VAL A 36 3.52 -3.59 -5.70
N LEU A 37 3.63 -4.50 -4.72
CA LEU A 37 3.47 -4.16 -3.31
C LEU A 37 4.51 -3.14 -2.86
N THR A 38 5.78 -3.35 -3.23
CA THR A 38 6.88 -2.43 -2.90
C THR A 38 6.72 -1.07 -3.58
N PHE A 39 6.24 -1.05 -4.83
CA PHE A 39 5.98 0.19 -5.55
C PHE A 39 4.85 0.99 -4.90
N VAL A 40 3.73 0.34 -4.56
CA VAL A 40 2.61 0.97 -3.85
C VAL A 40 3.08 1.50 -2.49
N GLU A 41 3.86 0.72 -1.76
CA GLU A 41 4.47 1.12 -0.50
C GLU A 41 5.30 2.39 -0.66
N LEU A 42 6.20 2.43 -1.65
CA LEU A 42 7.09 3.57 -1.89
C LEU A 42 6.30 4.84 -2.22
N VAL A 43 5.30 4.73 -3.11
CA VAL A 43 4.46 5.89 -3.46
C VAL A 43 3.66 6.35 -2.25
N ALA A 44 3.02 5.43 -1.53
CA ALA A 44 2.18 5.76 -0.39
C ALA A 44 3.00 6.30 0.80
N GLU A 45 4.24 5.84 1.00
CA GLU A 45 5.14 6.35 2.04
C GLU A 45 5.50 7.81 1.84
N TRP A 46 5.57 8.29 0.60
CA TRP A 46 5.75 9.71 0.29
C TRP A 46 4.44 10.51 0.29
N VAL A 47 3.37 9.95 -0.27
CA VAL A 47 2.09 10.67 -0.42
C VAL A 47 1.33 10.79 0.91
N ALA A 48 1.30 9.73 1.72
CA ALA A 48 0.61 9.72 3.01
C ALA A 48 1.03 10.87 3.94
N PRO A 49 2.33 11.09 4.24
CA PRO A 49 2.74 12.18 5.12
C PRO A 49 2.42 13.56 4.53
N LEU A 50 2.54 13.75 3.21
CA LEU A 50 2.21 15.03 2.58
C LEU A 50 0.72 15.34 2.69
N VAL A 51 -0.14 14.36 2.42
CA VAL A 51 -1.60 14.49 2.51
C VAL A 51 -2.02 14.72 3.97
N LEU A 52 -1.44 13.98 4.92
CA LEU A 52 -1.67 14.21 6.36
C LEU A 52 -1.25 15.60 6.80
N MET A 53 -0.06 16.03 6.41
CA MET A 53 0.48 17.34 6.79
C MET A 53 -0.38 18.47 6.23
N ALA A 54 -0.83 18.35 4.96
CA ALA A 54 -1.74 19.32 4.36
C ALA A 54 -3.10 19.36 5.08
N GLY A 55 -3.69 18.20 5.37
CA GLY A 55 -4.96 18.12 6.09
C GLY A 55 -4.87 18.67 7.52
N LEU A 56 -3.82 18.34 8.26
CA LEU A 56 -3.56 18.84 9.61
C LEU A 56 -3.27 20.34 9.62
N ALA A 57 -2.46 20.85 8.69
CA ALA A 57 -2.18 22.27 8.58
C ALA A 57 -3.45 23.06 8.29
N TRP A 58 -4.27 22.60 7.34
CA TRP A 58 -5.56 23.21 7.04
C TRP A 58 -6.49 23.21 8.26
N TRP A 59 -6.65 22.05 8.90
CA TRP A 59 -7.48 21.92 10.10
C TRP A 59 -6.99 22.85 11.21
N GLY A 60 -5.67 22.91 11.45
CA GLY A 60 -5.05 23.79 12.42
C GLY A 60 -5.34 25.27 12.13
N VAL A 61 -5.23 25.71 10.87
CA VAL A 61 -5.61 27.06 10.46
C VAL A 61 -7.07 27.35 10.83
N LEU A 62 -8.00 26.45 10.48
CA LEU A 62 -9.43 26.65 10.80
C LEU A 62 -9.71 26.73 12.31
N GLN A 63 -8.99 25.97 13.12
CA GLN A 63 -9.12 26.02 14.58
C GLN A 63 -8.61 27.34 15.16
N VAL A 64 -7.44 27.81 14.69
CA VAL A 64 -6.87 29.09 15.11
C VAL A 64 -7.81 30.23 14.71
N VAL A 65 -8.26 30.26 13.46
CA VAL A 65 -9.19 31.27 12.94
C VAL A 65 -10.51 31.29 13.72
N GLY A 66 -11.01 30.13 14.16
CA GLY A 66 -12.25 30.03 14.93
C GLY A 66 -12.13 30.47 16.39
N THR A 67 -10.92 30.59 16.93
CA THR A 67 -10.68 30.84 18.36
C THR A 67 -10.12 32.23 18.65
N ILE A 68 -9.42 32.86 17.70
CA ILE A 68 -8.85 34.19 17.88
C ILE A 68 -9.93 35.27 17.81
N ARG A 69 -9.89 36.22 18.75
CA ARG A 69 -10.63 37.48 18.64
C ARG A 69 -9.67 38.54 18.10
N VAL A 70 -9.86 38.90 16.84
CA VAL A 70 -9.09 39.94 16.15
C VAL A 70 -9.94 41.20 16.01
N GLU A 71 -9.29 42.32 15.70
CA GLU A 71 -9.96 43.58 15.39
C GLU A 71 -10.97 43.39 14.22
N PRO A 72 -12.07 44.16 14.19
CA PRO A 72 -13.13 44.00 13.19
C PRO A 72 -12.63 44.07 11.75
N GLU A 73 -11.62 44.90 11.52
CA GLU A 73 -10.96 45.09 10.23
C GLU A 73 -10.20 43.85 9.75
N ILE A 74 -9.69 43.02 10.67
CA ILE A 74 -9.00 41.76 10.35
C ILE A 74 -10.02 40.62 10.27
N GLN A 75 -11.09 40.69 11.06
CA GLN A 75 -12.11 39.66 11.14
C GLN A 75 -12.87 39.44 9.83
N GLN A 76 -13.06 40.49 9.02
CA GLN A 76 -13.61 40.37 7.67
C GLN A 76 -12.73 39.52 6.73
N PHE A 77 -11.41 39.51 6.91
CA PHE A 77 -10.50 38.73 6.07
C PHE A 77 -10.50 37.24 6.43
N LEU A 78 -10.75 36.90 7.70
CA LEU A 78 -10.82 35.52 8.17
C LEU A 78 -11.98 34.73 7.54
N GLN A 79 -13.03 35.42 7.07
CA GLN A 79 -14.18 34.82 6.42
C GLN A 79 -13.84 34.18 5.06
N TYR A 80 -12.74 34.60 4.43
CA TYR A 80 -12.29 34.04 3.16
C TYR A 80 -11.54 32.71 3.31
N VAL A 81 -11.23 32.26 4.53
CA VAL A 81 -10.57 30.98 4.75
C VAL A 81 -11.56 29.85 4.42
N PRO A 82 -11.34 29.07 3.35
CA PRO A 82 -12.32 28.09 2.91
C PRO A 82 -12.37 26.91 3.88
N ARG A 83 -13.58 26.45 4.23
CA ARG A 83 -13.78 25.17 4.95
C ARG A 83 -13.85 23.97 4.02
N GLN A 84 -14.13 24.22 2.74
CA GLN A 84 -14.23 23.24 1.68
C GLN A 84 -13.68 23.85 0.40
N LEU A 85 -12.99 23.05 -0.41
CA LEU A 85 -12.59 23.43 -1.75
C LEU A 85 -13.30 22.55 -2.77
N LEU A 86 -13.84 23.16 -3.82
CA LEU A 86 -14.30 22.42 -4.99
C LEU A 86 -13.16 22.41 -6.02
N VAL A 87 -12.57 21.25 -6.25
CA VAL A 87 -11.49 21.09 -7.25
C VAL A 87 -11.85 19.93 -8.16
N GLY A 88 -11.95 20.19 -9.46
CA GLY A 88 -12.26 19.16 -10.46
C GLY A 88 -13.61 18.46 -10.24
N GLY A 89 -14.59 19.14 -9.63
CA GLY A 89 -15.90 18.58 -9.30
C GLY A 89 -15.97 17.80 -7.98
N THR A 90 -14.84 17.62 -7.29
CA THR A 90 -14.78 16.94 -5.99
C THR A 90 -14.65 17.96 -4.87
N VAL A 91 -15.39 17.73 -3.77
CA VAL A 91 -15.29 18.53 -2.54
C VAL A 91 -14.13 18.00 -1.70
N TRP A 92 -13.15 18.85 -1.44
CA TRP A 92 -12.02 18.58 -0.57
C TRP A 92 -12.22 19.26 0.78
N THR A 93 -12.08 18.48 1.84
CA THR A 93 -12.15 18.96 3.22
C THR A 93 -10.90 18.52 3.98
N PRO A 94 -10.51 19.26 5.04
CA PRO A 94 -9.35 18.89 5.86
C PRO A 94 -9.49 17.49 6.46
N SER A 95 -10.70 17.09 6.89
CA SER A 95 -10.96 15.75 7.42
C SER A 95 -10.81 14.66 6.36
N MET A 96 -11.21 14.93 5.11
CA MET A 96 -11.00 13.99 3.99
C MET A 96 -9.52 13.79 3.70
N LEU A 97 -8.71 14.85 3.68
CA LEU A 97 -7.26 14.76 3.54
C LEU A 97 -6.65 13.92 4.68
N ILE A 98 -7.01 14.19 5.94
CA ILE A 98 -6.49 13.44 7.09
C ILE A 98 -6.84 11.95 6.99
N THR A 99 -8.11 11.63 6.69
CA THR A 99 -8.55 10.24 6.58
C THR A 99 -7.88 9.52 5.40
N GLN A 100 -7.74 10.17 4.25
CA GLN A 100 -6.99 9.61 3.11
C GLN A 100 -5.53 9.34 3.45
N GLY A 101 -4.85 10.28 4.11
CA GLY A 101 -3.49 10.11 4.56
C GLY A 101 -3.33 8.94 5.54
N LEU A 102 -4.27 8.78 6.49
CA LEU A 102 -4.31 7.63 7.39
C LEU A 102 -4.54 6.31 6.65
N THR A 103 -5.46 6.28 5.66
CA THR A 103 -5.70 5.08 4.86
C THR A 103 -4.47 4.67 4.06
N LEU A 104 -3.72 5.63 3.49
CA LEU A 104 -2.48 5.33 2.80
C LEU A 104 -1.41 4.76 3.74
N LEU A 105 -1.32 5.28 4.97
CA LEU A 105 -0.40 4.74 5.98
C LEU A 105 -0.79 3.30 6.38
N ALA A 106 -2.09 3.01 6.49
CA ALA A 106 -2.59 1.66 6.69
C ALA A 106 -2.24 0.74 5.51
N VAL A 107 -2.34 1.23 4.27
CA VAL A 107 -1.92 0.50 3.06
C VAL A 107 -0.41 0.20 3.09
N VAL A 108 0.43 1.16 3.44
CA VAL A 108 1.88 0.95 3.62
C VAL A 108 2.15 -0.17 4.63
N ALA A 109 1.48 -0.13 5.79
CA ALA A 109 1.63 -1.17 6.82
C ALA A 109 1.17 -2.55 6.32
N ALA A 110 0.09 -2.61 5.54
CA ALA A 110 -0.40 -3.84 4.93
C ALA A 110 0.58 -4.39 3.89
N CYS A 111 1.12 -3.55 3.00
CA CYS A 111 2.14 -3.92 2.00
C CYS A 111 3.39 -4.48 2.68
N ARG A 112 3.90 -3.83 3.73
CA ARG A 112 5.04 -4.33 4.53
C ARG A 112 4.78 -5.70 5.15
N THR A 113 3.56 -5.90 5.67
CA THR A 113 3.16 -7.16 6.29
C THR A 113 3.10 -8.28 5.26
N LEU A 114 2.49 -8.01 4.10
CA LEU A 114 2.43 -8.95 2.98
C LEU A 114 3.82 -9.27 2.44
N ASN A 115 4.63 -8.27 2.11
CA ASN A 115 6.01 -8.48 1.62
C ASN A 115 6.84 -9.35 2.58
N ARG A 116 6.65 -9.18 3.90
CA ARG A 116 7.33 -9.99 4.91
C ARG A 116 6.84 -11.44 4.94
N LEU A 117 5.55 -11.70 4.70
CA LEU A 117 5.00 -13.05 4.59
C LEU A 117 5.51 -13.75 3.34
N ILE A 118 5.46 -13.06 2.20
CA ILE A 118 5.93 -13.55 0.91
C ILE A 118 7.40 -13.96 0.97
N SER A 119 8.23 -13.11 1.57
CA SER A 119 9.67 -13.38 1.73
C SER A 119 9.99 -14.59 2.62
N ARG A 120 9.01 -15.15 3.34
CA ARG A 120 9.17 -16.39 4.12
C ARG A 120 8.74 -17.64 3.36
N GLU A 121 7.90 -17.49 2.34
CA GLU A 121 7.25 -18.60 1.62
C GLU A 121 7.91 -18.90 0.27
N VAL A 122 8.57 -17.90 -0.33
CA VAL A 122 9.39 -18.02 -1.55
C VAL A 122 10.79 -18.52 -1.21
#